data_AF-A0A3D2TYR4-F1
#
_entry.id   AF-A0A3D2TYR4-F1
#
_cell.length_a   1.000
_cell.length_b   1.000
_cell.length_c   1.000
_cell.angle_alpha   90.00
_cell.angle_beta   90.00
_cell.angle_gamma   90.00
#
_symmetry.space_group_name_H-M   'P 1'
#
loop_
_entity.id
_entity.type
_entity.pdbx_description
1 polymer ?
#
loop_
_entity_poly.entity_id
_entity_poly.type
_entity_poly.pdbx_seq_one_letter_code
_entity_poly.pdbx_strand_id
1 'polypeptide(L)'
;TILPWTAGRDEIAAVDLHDTTHTFPVPFTYRVVSVDSPWKTLVSAQLDAMGGKSPAPCDTTTDLLLIDADPLAPSSLDDSIQSSKHCESKHILLLTHTPTTAKVLIGDSGVPNWEVHDKLVAASRPSTLTNSLGPSATRRIA
;
A
#
# COMPACT_ATOMS: atom_id res chain seq x y z
N THR A 1 -8.50 -18.06 13.76
CA THR A 1 -7.34 -18.43 14.59
C THR A 1 -6.21 -17.47 14.25
N ILE A 2 -5.85 -16.58 15.17
CA ILE A 2 -4.76 -15.61 14.95
C ILE A 2 -3.46 -16.41 15.05
N LEU A 3 -2.64 -16.37 14.01
CA LEU A 3 -1.37 -17.12 14.00
C LEU A 3 -0.40 -16.44 14.96
N PRO A 4 0.35 -17.17 15.80
CA PRO A 4 1.18 -16.59 16.86
C PRO A 4 2.30 -15.65 16.35
N TRP A 5 2.63 -15.72 15.06
CA TRP A 5 3.60 -14.80 14.42
C TRP A 5 3.00 -13.46 13.98
N THR A 6 1.67 -13.28 14.03
CA THR A 6 1.01 -11.99 13.75
C THR A 6 0.80 -11.16 15.02
N ALA A 7 0.68 -11.79 16.20
CA ALA A 7 0.34 -11.09 17.44
C ALA A 7 1.26 -9.89 17.76
N GLY A 8 2.59 -10.08 17.69
CA GLY A 8 3.53 -8.98 17.91
C GLY A 8 3.49 -7.89 16.83
N ARG A 9 2.97 -8.18 15.63
CA ARG A 9 2.80 -7.19 14.56
C ARG A 9 1.49 -6.42 14.69
N ASP A 10 0.44 -7.13 15.10
CA ASP A 10 -0.87 -6.54 15.37
C ASP A 10 -0.77 -5.55 16.54
N GLU A 11 0.06 -5.86 17.55
CA GLU A 11 0.38 -4.94 18.65
C GLU A 11 1.16 -3.70 18.18
N ILE A 12 2.19 -3.84 17.35
CA ILE A 12 2.94 -2.69 16.80
C ILE A 12 2.02 -1.82 15.94
N ALA A 13 1.17 -2.44 15.11
CA ALA A 13 0.22 -1.71 14.27
C ALA A 13 -0.83 -0.99 15.11
N ALA A 14 -1.34 -1.63 16.17
CA ALA A 14 -2.29 -1.01 17.09
C ALA A 14 -1.66 0.19 17.83
N VAL A 15 -0.40 0.07 18.26
CA VAL A 15 0.35 1.19 18.86
C VAL A 15 0.56 2.31 17.83
N ASP A 16 1.00 2.00 16.62
CA ASP A 16 1.22 2.98 15.54
C ASP A 16 -0.07 3.74 15.20
N LEU A 17 -1.20 3.04 15.14
CA LEU A 17 -2.54 3.62 14.92
C LEU A 17 -3.07 4.40 16.13
N HIS A 18 -2.62 4.08 17.35
CA HIS A 18 -3.02 4.78 18.57
C HIS A 18 -2.19 6.04 18.81
N ASP A 19 -0.88 5.97 18.59
CA ASP A 19 0.06 7.09 18.68
C ASP A 19 -0.12 8.10 17.55
N THR A 20 -0.71 7.69 16.42
CA THR A 20 -1.19 8.60 15.36
C THR A 20 -2.48 9.33 15.76
N THR A 21 -2.44 10.02 16.91
CA THR A 21 -3.24 11.24 17.14
C THR A 21 -2.81 12.40 16.22
N HIS A 22 -1.83 12.18 15.33
CA HIS A 22 -1.54 13.02 14.20
C HIS A 22 -2.73 13.03 13.24
N THR A 23 -3.58 14.04 13.40
CA THR A 23 -4.32 14.74 12.34
C THR A 23 -3.97 14.20 10.94
N PHE A 24 -4.74 13.23 10.44
CA PHE A 24 -4.84 12.93 9.02
C PHE A 24 -5.89 13.92 8.47
N PRO A 25 -5.53 15.14 8.04
CA PRO A 25 -6.51 16.19 7.76
C PRO A 25 -7.08 16.05 6.34
N VAL A 26 -6.69 15.02 5.59
CA VAL A 26 -7.02 14.88 4.18
C VAL A 26 -7.50 13.45 3.91
N PRO A 27 -8.77 13.27 3.57
CA PRO A 27 -9.22 11.99 3.03
C PRO A 27 -8.45 11.70 1.75
N PHE A 28 -7.90 10.49 1.64
CA PHE A 28 -7.21 10.00 0.45
C PHE A 28 -7.93 8.77 -0.09
N THR A 29 -7.81 8.53 -1.39
CA THR A 29 -8.34 7.30 -1.98
C THR A 29 -7.26 6.25 -2.12
N TYR A 30 -7.58 4.99 -1.82
CA TYR A 30 -6.63 3.90 -1.94
C TYR A 30 -7.22 2.67 -2.61
N ARG A 31 -6.38 1.87 -3.27
CA ARG A 31 -6.77 0.56 -3.81
C ARG A 31 -5.71 -0.48 -3.44
N VAL A 32 -6.17 -1.64 -2.97
CA VAL A 32 -5.30 -2.78 -2.66
C VAL A 32 -5.54 -3.90 -3.67
N VAL A 33 -4.50 -4.23 -4.43
CA VAL A 33 -4.44 -5.36 -5.35
C VAL A 33 -3.60 -6.45 -4.69
N SER A 34 -4.24 -7.54 -4.28
CA SER A 34 -3.60 -8.68 -3.64
C SER A 34 -4.47 -9.92 -3.85
N VAL A 35 -3.82 -11.06 -4.08
CA VAL A 35 -4.46 -12.38 -4.08
C VAL A 35 -4.66 -12.92 -2.67
N ASP A 36 -3.95 -12.37 -1.68
CA ASP A 36 -4.03 -12.71 -0.27
C ASP A 36 -5.18 -11.92 0.39
N SER A 37 -6.38 -12.51 0.37
CA SER A 37 -7.59 -11.86 0.90
C SER A 37 -7.47 -11.47 2.38
N PRO A 38 -6.95 -12.32 3.29
CA PRO A 38 -6.75 -11.93 4.69
C PRO A 38 -5.86 -10.69 4.84
N TRP A 39 -4.72 -10.65 4.14
CA TRP A 39 -3.83 -9.51 4.21
C TRP A 39 -4.46 -8.25 3.60
N LYS A 40 -5.16 -8.38 2.47
CA LYS A 40 -5.91 -7.29 1.86
C LYS A 40 -6.92 -6.67 2.84
N THR A 41 -7.68 -7.50 3.54
CA THR A 41 -8.66 -7.04 4.55
C THR A 41 -7.97 -6.31 5.69
N LEU A 42 -6.85 -6.84 6.20
CA LEU A 42 -6.08 -6.21 7.27
C LEU A 42 -5.60 -4.80 6.88
N VAL A 43 -4.91 -4.70 5.75
CA VAL A 43 -4.31 -3.42 5.31
C VAL A 43 -5.38 -2.41 4.92
N SER A 44 -6.50 -2.85 4.32
CA SER A 44 -7.63 -1.97 4.02
C SER A 44 -8.21 -1.38 5.32
N ALA A 45 -8.42 -2.19 6.36
CA ALA A 45 -8.90 -1.71 7.65
C ALA A 45 -7.95 -0.71 8.31
N GLN A 46 -6.63 -0.92 8.17
CA GLN A 46 -5.62 0.03 8.66
C GLN A 46 -5.67 1.36 7.90
N LEU A 47 -5.80 1.32 6.57
CA LEU A 47 -5.93 2.52 5.73
C LEU A 47 -7.23 3.28 6.00
N ASP A 48 -8.34 2.57 6.22
CA ASP A 48 -9.62 3.14 6.62
C ASP A 48 -9.50 3.86 7.98
N ALA A 49 -8.80 3.26 8.95
CA ALA A 49 -8.55 3.88 10.26
C ALA A 49 -7.73 5.17 10.17
N MET A 50 -6.87 5.30 9.14
CA MET A 50 -6.11 6.52 8.85
C MET A 50 -6.88 7.54 7.99
N GLY A 51 -8.18 7.31 7.72
CA GLY A 51 -9.02 8.23 6.94
C GLY A 51 -9.01 7.99 5.42
N GLY A 52 -8.42 6.88 4.98
CA GLY A 52 -8.47 6.43 3.60
C GLY A 52 -9.88 5.98 3.19
N LYS A 53 -10.16 6.02 1.89
CA LYS A 53 -11.40 5.48 1.31
C LYS A 53 -11.09 4.63 0.09
N SER A 54 -11.70 3.45 0.02
CA SER A 54 -11.69 2.67 -1.21
C SER A 54 -12.62 3.33 -2.25
N PRO A 55 -12.12 3.67 -3.45
CA PRO A 55 -12.91 4.30 -4.50
C PRO A 55 -13.90 3.30 -5.11
N ALA A 56 -14.91 3.81 -5.83
CA ALA A 56 -15.88 2.95 -6.48
C ALA A 56 -15.18 2.04 -7.52
N PRO A 57 -15.78 0.87 -7.87
CA PRO A 57 -15.19 -0.02 -8.87
C PRO A 57 -14.94 0.64 -10.24
N CYS A 58 -15.74 1.64 -10.59
CA CYS A 58 -15.64 2.41 -11.83
C CYS A 58 -14.64 3.58 -11.77
N ASP A 59 -14.17 3.95 -10.57
CA ASP A 59 -13.18 5.00 -10.40
C ASP A 59 -11.77 4.44 -10.65
N THR A 60 -11.14 4.96 -11.69
CA THR A 60 -9.78 4.60 -12.09
C THR A 60 -8.72 5.47 -11.42
N THR A 61 -9.11 6.56 -10.77
CA THR A 61 -8.20 7.51 -10.13
C THR A 61 -8.05 7.22 -8.64
N THR A 62 -6.82 7.03 -8.18
CA THR A 62 -6.51 6.78 -6.77
C THR A 62 -5.31 7.60 -6.31
N ASP A 63 -5.26 7.99 -5.04
CA ASP A 63 -4.06 8.62 -4.52
C ASP A 63 -2.95 7.59 -4.24
N LEU A 64 -3.34 6.39 -3.77
CA LEU A 64 -2.43 5.34 -3.37
C LEU A 64 -2.86 3.97 -3.91
N LEU A 65 -2.03 3.35 -4.74
CA LEU A 65 -2.21 1.99 -5.21
C LEU A 65 -1.21 1.07 -4.50
N LEU A 66 -1.71 0.12 -3.72
CA LEU A 66 -0.92 -0.91 -3.05
C LEU A 66 -1.06 -2.20 -3.83
N ILE A 67 0.08 -2.78 -4.21
CA ILE A 67 0.17 -4.02 -4.97
C ILE A 67 0.95 -5.01 -4.13
N ASP A 68 0.32 -6.12 -3.77
CA ASP A 68 0.99 -7.29 -3.19
C ASP A 68 1.29 -8.28 -4.30
N ALA A 69 2.57 -8.36 -4.67
CA ALA A 69 3.03 -9.26 -5.71
C ALA A 69 4.32 -9.95 -5.27
N ASP A 70 4.45 -11.20 -5.69
CA ASP A 70 5.72 -11.93 -5.59
C ASP A 70 6.58 -11.59 -6.83
N PRO A 71 7.68 -10.84 -6.67
CA PRO A 71 8.57 -10.49 -7.77
C PRO A 71 9.30 -11.71 -8.33
N LEU A 72 9.34 -12.83 -7.61
CA LEU A 72 9.91 -14.09 -8.10
C LEU A 72 8.91 -14.91 -8.93
N ALA A 73 7.64 -14.49 -8.98
CA ALA A 73 6.61 -15.05 -9.84
C ALA A 73 6.31 -14.06 -10.98
N PRO A 74 6.94 -14.21 -12.17
CA PRO A 74 6.89 -13.21 -13.24
C PRO A 74 5.46 -12.84 -13.66
N SER A 75 4.55 -13.83 -13.72
CA SER A 75 3.14 -13.61 -14.04
C SER A 75 2.43 -12.72 -13.02
N SER A 76 2.77 -12.84 -11.73
CA SER A 76 2.18 -12.01 -10.66
C SER A 76 2.61 -10.56 -10.79
N LEU A 77 3.85 -10.32 -11.20
CA LEU A 77 4.39 -8.97 -11.37
C LEU A 77 3.84 -8.32 -12.65
N ASP A 78 3.75 -9.07 -13.75
CA ASP A 78 3.19 -8.59 -15.01
C ASP A 78 1.70 -8.22 -14.87
N ASP A 79 0.89 -9.09 -14.26
CA ASP A 79 -0.54 -8.82 -14.01
C ASP A 79 -0.72 -7.58 -13.11
N SER A 80 0.20 -7.38 -12.17
CA SER A 80 0.23 -6.21 -11.29
C SER A 80 0.63 -4.93 -12.02
N ILE A 81 1.63 -5.00 -12.90
CA ILE A 81 2.04 -3.89 -13.76
C ILE A 81 0.90 -3.51 -14.71
N GLN A 82 0.21 -4.48 -15.31
CA GLN A 82 -0.98 -4.21 -16.13
C GLN A 82 -2.10 -3.56 -15.31
N SER A 83 -2.37 -4.07 -14.10
CA SER A 83 -3.35 -3.47 -13.19
C SER A 83 -3.02 -2.01 -12.85
N SER A 84 -1.72 -1.70 -12.66
CA SER A 84 -1.25 -0.33 -12.40
C SER A 84 -1.44 0.62 -13.59
N LYS A 85 -1.41 0.12 -14.83
CA LYS A 85 -1.67 0.91 -16.04
C LYS A 85 -3.16 1.27 -16.20
N HIS A 86 -4.05 0.49 -15.58
CA HIS A 86 -5.50 0.74 -15.58
C HIS A 86 -5.96 1.67 -14.46
N CYS A 87 -5.10 1.95 -13.48
CA CYS A 87 -5.41 2.86 -12.37
C CYS A 87 -4.48 4.08 -12.41
N GLU A 88 -5.01 5.25 -12.72
CA GLU A 88 -4.26 6.50 -12.58
C GLU A 88 -4.01 6.75 -11.09
N SER A 89 -2.78 6.48 -10.67
CA SER A 89 -2.40 6.52 -9.26
C SER A 89 -1.25 7.46 -9.05
N LYS A 90 -1.35 8.37 -8.07
CA LYS A 90 -0.25 9.30 -7.76
C LYS A 90 0.96 8.57 -7.20
N HIS A 91 0.72 7.56 -6.36
CA HIS A 91 1.76 6.73 -5.76
C HIS A 91 1.42 5.25 -5.91
N ILE A 92 2.42 4.46 -6.30
CA ILE A 92 2.30 3.00 -6.44
C ILE A 92 3.30 2.36 -5.48
N LEU A 93 2.79 1.56 -4.55
CA LEU A 93 3.61 0.79 -3.60
C LEU A 93 3.55 -0.69 -4.00
N LEU A 94 4.69 -1.27 -4.36
CA LEU A 94 4.84 -2.72 -4.40
C LEU A 94 5.22 -3.23 -3.00
N LEU A 95 4.42 -4.14 -2.49
CA LEU A 95 4.59 -4.83 -1.22
C LEU A 95 4.96 -6.28 -1.50
N THR A 96 6.08 -6.72 -0.92
CA THR A 96 6.62 -8.05 -1.18
C THR A 96 7.44 -8.57 0.00
N HIS A 97 7.68 -9.88 0.05
CA HIS A 97 8.62 -10.49 0.98
C HIS A 97 10.09 -10.36 0.55
N THR A 98 10.36 -9.95 -0.69
CA THR A 98 11.71 -9.85 -1.26
C THR A 98 11.98 -8.48 -1.88
N PRO A 99 11.92 -7.38 -1.09
CA PRO A 99 11.96 -6.01 -1.60
C PRO A 99 13.27 -5.67 -2.32
N THR A 100 14.41 -6.22 -1.90
CA THR A 100 15.70 -6.01 -2.58
C THR A 100 15.69 -6.57 -4.00
N THR A 101 15.14 -7.78 -4.18
CA THR A 101 15.04 -8.43 -5.48
C THR A 101 14.05 -7.70 -6.39
N ALA A 102 12.90 -7.28 -5.84
CA ALA A 102 11.91 -6.55 -6.63
C ALA A 102 12.43 -5.20 -7.15
N LYS A 103 13.23 -4.47 -6.34
CA LYS A 103 13.84 -3.20 -6.77
C LYS A 103 14.75 -3.37 -7.99
N VAL A 104 15.49 -4.49 -8.06
CA VAL A 104 16.33 -4.80 -9.22
C VAL A 104 15.46 -5.07 -10.45
N LEU A 105 14.41 -5.88 -10.31
CA LEU A 105 13.54 -6.26 -11.43
C LEU A 105 12.66 -5.11 -11.96
N ILE A 106 12.19 -4.23 -11.07
CA ILE A 106 11.35 -3.08 -11.43
C ILE A 106 12.18 -1.91 -11.94
N GLY A 107 13.42 -1.74 -11.47
CA GLY A 107 14.33 -0.69 -11.94
C GLY A 107 14.49 -0.67 -13.46
N ASP A 108 14.41 -1.84 -14.09
CA ASP A 108 14.52 -2.01 -15.54
C ASP A 108 13.17 -1.88 -16.29
N SER A 109 12.04 -1.80 -15.56
CA SER A 109 10.68 -1.79 -16.16
C SER A 109 10.22 -0.43 -16.70
N GLY A 110 10.93 0.66 -16.35
CA GLY A 110 10.64 2.01 -16.86
C GLY A 110 9.34 2.65 -16.33
N VAL A 111 8.69 2.07 -15.33
CA VAL A 111 7.47 2.65 -14.72
C VAL A 111 7.87 3.69 -13.68
N PRO A 112 7.51 4.98 -13.84
CA PRO A 112 7.84 6.01 -12.87
C PRO A 112 7.04 5.82 -11.57
N ASN A 113 7.61 6.26 -10.45
CA ASN A 113 6.94 6.40 -9.14
C ASN A 113 6.56 5.10 -8.40
N TRP A 114 7.26 4.00 -8.64
CA TRP A 114 7.15 2.79 -7.81
C TRP A 114 8.03 2.89 -6.57
N GLU A 115 7.45 2.66 -5.40
CA GLU A 115 8.21 2.38 -4.19
C GLU A 115 8.02 0.91 -3.81
N VAL A 116 9.11 0.25 -3.42
CA VAL A 116 9.08 -1.14 -2.99
C VAL A 116 9.31 -1.22 -1.49
N HIS A 117 8.37 -1.84 -0.79
CA HIS A 117 8.41 -2.03 0.65
C HIS A 117 8.22 -3.51 1.03
N ASP A 118 8.70 -3.85 2.23
CA ASP A 118 8.45 -5.17 2.80
C ASP A 118 6.97 -5.28 3.24
N LYS A 119 6.29 -6.33 2.77
CA LYS A 119 4.86 -6.59 3.04
C LYS A 119 4.54 -6.66 4.53
N LEU A 120 5.43 -7.24 5.33
CA LEU A 120 5.23 -7.48 6.74
C LEU A 120 5.56 -6.25 7.58
N VAL A 121 6.56 -5.48 7.16
CA VAL A 121 6.85 -4.17 7.75
C VAL A 121 5.70 -3.20 7.49
N ALA A 122 5.21 -3.14 6.26
CA ALA A 122 4.04 -2.33 5.87
C ALA A 122 2.80 -2.64 6.73
N ALA A 123 2.51 -3.92 6.97
CA ALA A 123 1.38 -4.33 7.81
C ALA A 123 1.57 -4.02 9.31
N SER A 124 2.81 -3.94 9.80
CA SER A 124 3.09 -3.62 11.21
C SER A 124 3.24 -2.13 11.48
N ARG A 125 3.50 -1.31 10.45
CA ARG A 125 3.67 0.15 10.55
C ARG A 125 2.81 0.86 9.51
N PRO A 126 1.48 0.84 9.66
CA PRO A 126 0.55 1.36 8.66
C PRO A 126 0.79 2.84 8.32
N SER A 127 1.25 3.67 9.25
CA SER A 127 1.61 5.07 8.99
C SER A 127 2.58 5.23 7.80
N THR A 128 3.52 4.28 7.65
CA THR A 128 4.53 4.31 6.59
C THR A 128 3.95 4.19 5.18
N LEU A 129 2.76 3.59 5.03
CA LEU A 129 2.07 3.46 3.75
C LEU A 129 1.59 4.80 3.20
N THR A 130 1.41 5.80 4.07
CA THR A 130 0.91 7.12 3.69
C THR A 130 2.02 8.18 3.57
N ASN A 131 3.26 7.85 3.96
CA ASN A 131 4.39 8.79 3.94
C ASN A 131 4.63 9.38 2.54
N SER A 132 4.43 8.58 1.50
CA SER A 132 4.60 8.99 0.10
C SER A 132 3.58 10.04 -0.34
N LEU A 133 2.42 10.12 0.32
CA LEU A 133 1.35 11.08 0.00
C LEU A 133 1.68 12.53 0.41
N GLY A 134 2.75 12.72 1.18
CA GLY A 134 3.24 14.01 1.65
C GLY A 134 2.37 14.67 2.72
N PRO A 135 2.86 15.69 3.44
CA PRO A 135 2.05 16.47 4.36
C PRO A 135 0.96 17.25 3.61
N SER A 136 -0.21 17.37 4.23
CA SER A 136 -1.44 18.02 3.74
C SER A 136 -1.28 19.39 3.04
N ALA A 137 -0.18 20.11 3.26
CA ALA A 137 0.03 21.46 2.73
C ALA A 137 0.31 21.52 1.21
N THR A 138 0.72 20.42 0.57
CA THR A 138 1.11 20.42 -0.86
C THR A 138 -0.02 19.97 -1.80
N ARG A 139 -1.13 19.41 -1.29
CA ARG A 139 -2.33 19.08 -2.09
C ARG A 139 -3.30 20.25 -2.19
N ARG A 140 -2.81 21.43 -2.57
CA ARG A 140 -3.68 22.51 -3.01
C ARG A 140 -3.93 22.34 -4.51
N ILE A 141 -5.14 21.86 -4.81
CA ILE A 141 -5.98 22.17 -5.98
C ILE A 141 -5.18 22.66 -7.20
N ALA A 142 -5.01 21.76 -8.17
CA ALA A 142 -4.81 22.12 -9.58
C ALA A 142 -5.93 21.45 -10.38
#